data_AF-A0A955J6Z0-F1
#
_entry.id   AF-A0A955J6Z0-F1
#
_cell.length_a   1.000
_cell.length_b   1.000
_cell.length_c   1.000
_cell.angle_alpha   90.00
_cell.angle_beta   90.00
_cell.angle_gamma   90.00
#
_symmetry.space_group_name_H-M   'P 1'
#
loop_
_entity.id
_entity.type
_entity.pdbx_description
1 polymer ?
#
loop_
_entity_poly.entity_id
_entity_poly.type
_entity_poly.pdbx_seq_one_letter_code
_entity_poly.pdbx_strand_id
1 'polypeptide(L)'
;TDGTKTISLRVTTDGIPVTITKDITCISVEDDKLFSTDQDLQKHEVSILKFVPRGKNSFNYVHRLAQNEILEQLYKDGYTKTDNTKLTKAEVLRTDELAQWSKYMVLRLIFRDLSNALDDIYDKKSKNYESAEHLWRTKAVLKLDYNGDGVQGEYEAANITTTRLVRV
;
A
#
# COMPACT_ATOMS: atom_id res chain seq x y z
N THR A 1 -20.81 -5.16 -1.17
CA THR A 1 -21.13 -5.02 0.25
C THR A 1 -20.11 -5.75 1.05
N ASP A 2 -19.65 -5.10 2.10
CA ASP A 2 -18.56 -5.59 2.93
C ASP A 2 -18.98 -6.82 3.72
N GLY A 3 -17.98 -7.55 4.19
CA GLY A 3 -18.15 -8.76 4.97
C GLY A 3 -17.77 -10.03 4.23
N THR A 4 -17.84 -11.14 4.97
CA THR A 4 -17.44 -12.46 4.49
C THR A 4 -18.53 -13.05 3.60
N LYS A 5 -18.17 -13.42 2.39
CA LYS A 5 -19.02 -14.16 1.44
C LYS A 5 -18.50 -15.58 1.36
N THR A 6 -19.31 -16.52 1.81
CA THR A 6 -19.01 -17.95 1.68
C THR A 6 -19.47 -18.44 0.32
N ILE A 7 -18.55 -19.00 -0.45
CA ILE A 7 -18.84 -19.69 -1.71
C ILE A 7 -18.80 -21.18 -1.45
N SER A 8 -19.90 -21.88 -1.73
CA SER A 8 -19.98 -23.33 -1.63
C SER A 8 -20.04 -23.95 -3.03
N LEU A 9 -19.10 -24.84 -3.34
CA LEU A 9 -19.17 -25.73 -4.49
C LEU A 9 -19.62 -27.10 -4.02
N ARG A 10 -20.77 -27.57 -4.51
CA ARG A 10 -21.23 -28.94 -4.30
C ARG A 10 -20.93 -29.74 -5.55
N VAL A 11 -20.15 -30.80 -5.41
CA VAL A 11 -19.89 -31.77 -6.48
C VAL A 11 -20.73 -33.01 -6.22
N THR A 12 -21.64 -33.31 -7.15
CA THR A 12 -22.46 -34.52 -7.16
C THR A 12 -21.94 -35.46 -8.23
N THR A 13 -21.38 -36.60 -7.81
CA THR A 13 -21.07 -37.77 -8.65
C THR A 13 -21.95 -38.94 -8.20
N ASP A 14 -21.71 -40.15 -8.69
CA ASP A 14 -22.46 -41.37 -8.31
C ASP A 14 -22.30 -41.76 -6.81
N GLY A 15 -21.51 -41.00 -6.03
CA GLY A 15 -21.28 -41.19 -4.60
C GLY A 15 -21.84 -40.06 -3.69
N ILE A 16 -21.37 -40.02 -2.45
CA ILE A 16 -21.79 -39.00 -1.46
C ILE A 16 -21.35 -37.61 -1.94
N PRO A 17 -22.25 -36.61 -2.01
CA PRO A 17 -21.91 -35.27 -2.45
C PRO A 17 -20.86 -34.62 -1.55
N VAL A 18 -19.79 -34.09 -2.14
CA VAL A 18 -18.78 -33.31 -1.42
C VAL A 18 -19.09 -31.82 -1.58
N THR A 19 -19.10 -31.09 -0.46
CA THR A 19 -19.26 -29.63 -0.45
C THR A 19 -17.94 -28.99 -0.03
N ILE A 20 -17.39 -28.14 -0.90
CA ILE A 20 -16.20 -27.33 -0.62
C ILE A 20 -16.69 -25.91 -0.36
N THR A 21 -16.44 -25.39 0.85
CA THR A 21 -16.70 -23.99 1.19
C THR A 21 -15.42 -23.17 1.15
N LYS A 22 -15.52 -21.95 0.64
CA LYS A 22 -14.42 -20.97 0.65
C LYS A 22 -14.96 -19.61 1.03
N ASP A 23 -14.33 -18.98 2.01
CA ASP A 23 -14.70 -17.65 2.45
C ASP A 23 -13.90 -16.59 1.70
N ILE A 24 -14.59 -15.53 1.29
CA ILE A 24 -14.01 -14.34 0.69
C ILE A 24 -14.40 -13.13 1.52
N THR A 25 -13.42 -12.46 2.11
CA THR A 25 -13.64 -11.18 2.80
C THR A 25 -13.67 -10.06 1.76
N CYS A 26 -14.82 -9.40 1.61
CA CYS A 26 -14.95 -8.19 0.82
C CYS A 26 -14.75 -6.96 1.71
N ILE A 27 -13.88 -6.05 1.29
CA ILE A 27 -13.58 -4.78 1.97
C ILE A 27 -13.97 -3.66 1.00
N SER A 28 -14.67 -2.64 1.48
CA SER A 28 -15.02 -1.46 0.67
C SER A 28 -13.78 -0.64 0.35
N VAL A 29 -13.89 0.22 -0.66
CA VAL A 29 -12.82 1.17 -1.00
C VAL A 29 -12.59 2.15 0.15
N GLU A 30 -13.64 2.52 0.86
CA GLU A 30 -13.61 3.43 2.02
C GLU A 30 -12.84 2.79 3.19
N ASP A 31 -13.05 1.51 3.46
CA ASP A 31 -12.33 0.78 4.51
C ASP A 31 -10.92 0.35 4.08
N ASP A 32 -10.66 0.18 2.78
CA ASP A 32 -9.32 -0.18 2.29
C ASP A 32 -8.32 0.96 2.54
N LYS A 33 -8.78 2.22 2.55
CA LYS A 33 -7.98 3.44 2.82
C LYS A 33 -6.61 3.42 2.14
N LEU A 34 -6.56 3.00 0.87
CA LEU A 34 -5.30 2.90 0.13
C LEU A 34 -4.69 4.29 -0.07
N PHE A 35 -3.38 4.40 0.09
CA PHE A 35 -2.66 5.67 -0.06
C PHE A 35 -2.54 6.10 -1.53
N SER A 36 -2.55 5.16 -2.46
CA SER A 36 -2.51 5.38 -3.91
C SER A 36 -3.47 4.43 -4.63
N THR A 37 -3.82 4.77 -5.87
CA THR A 37 -4.75 4.00 -6.71
C THR A 37 -4.13 3.59 -8.04
N ASP A 38 -4.74 2.62 -8.74
CA ASP A 38 -4.30 2.21 -10.09
C ASP A 38 -4.32 3.40 -11.08
N GLN A 39 -5.26 4.34 -10.92
CA GLN A 39 -5.31 5.57 -11.72
C GLN A 39 -4.07 6.45 -11.50
N ASP A 40 -3.51 6.46 -10.29
CA ASP A 40 -2.28 7.20 -10.00
C ASP A 40 -1.06 6.57 -10.68
N LEU A 41 -1.05 5.24 -10.82
CA LEU A 41 -0.03 4.52 -11.58
C LEU A 41 -0.10 4.85 -13.07
N GLN A 42 -1.31 4.90 -13.63
CA GLN A 42 -1.54 5.20 -15.06
C GLN A 42 -1.05 6.59 -15.48
N LYS A 43 -1.00 7.55 -14.55
CA LYS A 43 -0.41 8.89 -14.81
C LYS A 43 1.08 8.82 -15.16
N HIS A 44 1.79 7.77 -14.71
CA HIS A 44 3.21 7.53 -15.01
C HIS A 44 3.38 6.47 -16.09
N GLU A 45 2.60 5.39 -16.02
CA GLU A 45 2.70 4.24 -16.91
C GLU A 45 1.31 3.88 -17.46
N VAL A 46 0.95 4.47 -18.60
CA VAL A 46 -0.38 4.31 -19.24
C VAL A 46 -0.77 2.84 -19.45
N SER A 47 0.21 1.98 -19.74
CA SER A 47 0.01 0.56 -20.00
C SER A 47 0.20 -0.35 -18.77
N ILE A 48 0.29 0.20 -17.55
CA ILE A 48 0.61 -0.59 -16.35
C ILE A 48 -0.37 -1.74 -16.11
N LEU A 49 -1.67 -1.54 -16.41
CA LEU A 49 -2.69 -2.56 -16.20
C LEU A 49 -2.54 -3.81 -17.09
N LYS A 50 -1.72 -3.74 -18.15
CA LYS A 50 -1.40 -4.92 -18.97
C LYS A 50 -0.58 -5.97 -18.22
N PHE A 51 0.09 -5.57 -17.14
CA PHE A 51 0.94 -6.43 -16.32
C PHE A 51 0.20 -7.04 -15.13
N VAL A 52 -1.12 -6.82 -15.00
CA VAL A 52 -1.89 -7.42 -13.92
C VAL A 52 -1.90 -8.95 -14.08
N PRO A 53 -1.54 -9.72 -13.03
CA PRO A 53 -1.54 -11.16 -13.10
C PRO A 53 -2.92 -11.75 -13.43
N ARG A 54 -2.91 -12.90 -14.10
CA ARG A 54 -4.16 -13.61 -14.43
C ARG A 54 -4.99 -13.88 -13.18
N GLY A 55 -6.29 -13.60 -13.26
CA GLY A 55 -7.23 -13.75 -12.14
C GLY A 55 -7.32 -12.53 -11.22
N LYS A 56 -6.63 -11.44 -11.54
CA LYS A 56 -6.77 -10.13 -10.89
C LYS A 56 -7.21 -9.08 -11.92
N ASN A 57 -7.80 -8.00 -11.44
CA ASN A 57 -8.28 -6.88 -12.25
C ASN A 57 -7.60 -5.54 -11.91
N SER A 58 -6.78 -5.52 -10.85
CA SER A 58 -6.17 -4.33 -10.27
C SER A 58 -4.88 -4.69 -9.53
N PHE A 59 -4.04 -3.69 -9.28
CA PHE A 59 -2.85 -3.85 -8.42
C PHE A 59 -3.14 -3.57 -6.94
N ASN A 60 -4.41 -3.62 -6.51
CA ASN A 60 -4.79 -3.38 -5.11
C ASN A 60 -3.97 -4.23 -4.11
N TYR A 61 -3.58 -5.45 -4.50
CA TYR A 61 -2.71 -6.29 -3.67
C TYR A 61 -1.30 -5.70 -3.48
N VAL A 62 -0.75 -5.04 -4.49
CA VAL A 62 0.53 -4.32 -4.40
C VAL A 62 0.37 -3.03 -3.64
N HIS A 63 -0.74 -2.30 -3.82
CA HIS A 63 -1.04 -1.11 -3.02
C HIS A 63 -1.12 -1.44 -1.52
N ARG A 64 -1.75 -2.55 -1.15
CA ARG A 64 -1.79 -3.06 0.24
C ARG A 64 -0.41 -3.47 0.75
N LEU A 65 0.40 -4.12 -0.09
CA LEU A 65 1.78 -4.46 0.25
C LEU A 65 2.60 -3.19 0.54
N ALA A 66 2.54 -2.20 -0.36
CA ALA A 66 3.21 -0.92 -0.19
C ALA A 66 2.73 -0.17 1.05
N GLN A 67 1.42 -0.19 1.34
CA GLN A 67 0.88 0.41 2.56
C GLN A 67 1.47 -0.23 3.83
N ASN A 68 1.59 -1.56 3.87
CA ASN A 68 2.19 -2.26 5.01
C ASN A 68 3.67 -1.91 5.18
N GLU A 69 4.42 -1.85 4.07
CA GLU A 69 5.84 -1.45 4.06
C GLU A 69 6.03 -0.01 4.53
N ILE A 70 5.15 0.91 4.10
CA ILE A 70 5.14 2.29 4.57
C ILE A 70 4.90 2.34 6.07
N LEU A 71 3.85 1.68 6.58
CA LEU A 71 3.54 1.67 8.02
C LEU A 71 4.68 1.03 8.84
N GLU A 72 5.34 0.00 8.31
CA GLU A 72 6.53 -0.60 8.93
C GLU A 72 7.70 0.38 8.94
N GLN A 73 7.91 1.12 7.85
CA GLN A 73 8.96 2.12 7.79
C GLN A 73 8.69 3.27 8.76
N LEU A 74 7.44 3.71 8.89
CA LEU A 74 7.03 4.72 9.86
C LEU A 74 7.33 4.26 11.29
N TYR A 75 7.01 3.01 11.62
CA TYR A 75 7.34 2.44 12.92
C TYR A 75 8.85 2.42 13.18
N LYS A 76 9.66 2.01 12.19
CA LYS A 76 11.13 2.04 12.27
C LYS A 76 11.70 3.44 12.43
N ASP A 77 11.06 4.43 11.82
CA ASP A 77 11.44 5.84 11.91
C ASP A 77 10.97 6.48 13.23
N GLY A 78 10.27 5.73 14.10
CA GLY A 78 9.86 6.13 15.45
C GLY A 78 8.44 6.69 15.55
N TYR A 79 7.65 6.63 14.47
CA TYR A 79 6.24 7.03 14.50
C TYR A 79 5.39 5.92 15.11
N THR A 80 4.94 6.17 16.34
CA THR A 80 4.07 5.28 17.09
C THR A 80 2.80 6.01 17.51
N LYS A 81 1.81 5.23 17.91
CA LYS A 81 0.65 5.73 18.65
C LYS A 81 1.06 6.19 20.05
N THR A 82 0.15 6.86 20.75
CA THR A 82 0.32 7.29 22.15
C THR A 82 0.62 6.13 23.10
N ASP A 83 0.22 4.91 22.76
CA ASP A 83 0.49 3.67 23.51
C ASP A 83 1.77 2.94 23.07
N ASN A 84 2.61 3.58 22.24
CA ASN A 84 3.81 3.02 21.61
C ASN A 84 3.57 1.84 20.66
N THR A 85 2.32 1.59 20.24
CA THR A 85 2.04 0.55 19.24
C THR A 85 2.17 1.09 17.82
N LYS A 86 2.22 0.16 16.85
CA LYS A 86 2.35 0.46 15.42
C LYS A 86 1.10 1.19 14.91
N LEU A 87 1.33 2.24 14.12
CA LEU A 87 0.27 2.94 13.39
C LEU A 87 -0.42 1.97 12.41
N THR A 88 -1.74 2.07 12.31
CA THR A 88 -2.52 1.37 11.30
C THR A 88 -2.94 2.36 10.22
N LYS A 89 -3.53 1.84 9.14
CA LYS A 89 -4.09 2.69 8.07
C LYS A 89 -5.23 3.60 8.53
N ALA A 90 -5.82 3.36 9.71
CA ALA A 90 -6.90 4.19 10.23
C ALA A 90 -6.39 5.54 10.76
N GLU A 91 -5.20 5.55 11.36
CA GLU A 91 -4.62 6.74 12.01
C GLU A 91 -3.73 7.57 11.06
N VAL A 92 -3.55 7.13 9.82
CA VAL A 92 -2.74 7.84 8.82
C VAL A 92 -3.66 8.53 7.83
N LEU A 93 -3.69 9.86 7.86
CA LEU A 93 -4.44 10.64 6.89
C LEU A 93 -3.69 10.65 5.55
N ARG A 94 -4.46 10.53 4.48
CA ARG A 94 -3.92 10.57 3.12
C ARG A 94 -3.50 11.99 2.77
N THR A 95 -2.20 12.23 2.73
CA THR A 95 -1.60 13.45 2.16
C THR A 95 -1.16 13.23 0.72
N ASP A 96 -0.96 14.31 -0.03
CA ASP A 96 -0.46 14.22 -1.40
C ASP A 96 0.93 13.59 -1.42
N GLU A 97 1.80 13.95 -0.49
CA GLU A 97 3.15 13.40 -0.40
C GLU A 97 3.16 11.91 -0.05
N LEU A 98 2.29 11.48 0.87
CA LEU A 98 2.12 10.06 1.21
C LEU A 98 1.57 9.27 0.01
N ALA A 99 0.64 9.87 -0.74
CA ALA A 99 0.11 9.28 -1.96
C ALA A 99 1.20 9.14 -3.03
N GLN A 100 2.08 10.14 -3.19
CA GLN A 100 3.23 10.05 -4.10
C GLN A 100 4.20 8.96 -3.65
N TRP A 101 4.55 8.92 -2.35
CA TRP A 101 5.44 7.90 -1.81
C TRP A 101 4.90 6.49 -2.06
N SER A 102 3.63 6.26 -1.72
CA SER A 102 2.96 4.98 -1.98
C SER A 102 2.94 4.62 -3.46
N LYS A 103 2.60 5.56 -4.34
CA LYS A 103 2.58 5.34 -5.78
C LYS A 103 3.94 4.90 -6.32
N TYR A 104 5.03 5.58 -5.95
CA TYR A 104 6.37 5.21 -6.41
C TYR A 104 6.84 3.88 -5.85
N MET A 105 6.50 3.57 -4.60
CA MET A 105 6.77 2.25 -4.02
C MET A 105 6.04 1.14 -4.78
N VAL A 106 4.77 1.35 -5.14
CA VAL A 106 3.99 0.38 -5.92
C VAL A 106 4.60 0.16 -7.31
N LEU A 107 4.98 1.24 -8.00
CA LEU A 107 5.66 1.13 -9.30
C LEU A 107 6.98 0.36 -9.19
N ARG A 108 7.80 0.65 -8.17
CA ARG A 108 9.03 -0.11 -7.89
C ARG A 108 8.74 -1.59 -7.70
N LEU A 109 7.76 -1.94 -6.86
CA LEU A 109 7.40 -3.34 -6.58
C LEU A 109 6.93 -4.08 -7.83
N ILE A 110 6.08 -3.45 -8.66
CA ILE A 110 5.60 -4.06 -9.91
C ILE A 110 6.76 -4.31 -10.86
N PHE A 111 7.60 -3.31 -11.12
CA PHE A 111 8.69 -3.47 -12.09
C PHE A 111 9.81 -4.39 -11.59
N ARG A 112 10.04 -4.45 -10.27
CA ARG A 112 10.96 -5.41 -9.69
C ARG A 112 10.48 -6.85 -9.84
N ASP A 113 9.18 -7.10 -9.71
CA ASP A 113 8.57 -8.43 -9.92
C ASP A 113 8.56 -8.84 -11.40
N LEU A 114 8.42 -7.88 -12.32
CA LEU A 114 8.48 -8.11 -13.76
C LEU A 114 9.89 -8.34 -14.29
N SER A 115 10.91 -7.85 -13.58
CA SER A 115 12.30 -8.02 -13.99
C SER A 115 12.72 -9.48 -13.81
N ASN A 116 13.25 -10.05 -14.89
CA ASN A 116 13.72 -11.44 -14.92
C ASN A 116 15.24 -11.56 -15.09
N ALA A 117 15.92 -10.44 -15.32
CA ALA A 117 17.37 -10.36 -15.42
C ALA A 117 17.89 -9.04 -14.83
N LEU A 118 19.09 -9.09 -14.24
CA LEU A 118 19.79 -7.88 -13.80
C LEU A 118 20.01 -6.94 -15.00
N ASP A 119 19.73 -5.65 -14.79
CA ASP A 119 19.86 -4.56 -15.78
C ASP A 119 18.93 -4.62 -17.01
N ASP A 120 17.84 -5.38 -16.95
CA ASP A 120 16.76 -5.27 -17.93
C ASP A 120 16.03 -3.91 -17.85
N ILE A 121 15.15 -3.63 -18.81
CA ILE A 121 14.41 -2.35 -18.86
C ILE A 121 13.55 -2.15 -17.60
N TYR A 122 13.03 -3.23 -17.02
CA TYR A 122 12.18 -3.18 -15.83
C TYR A 122 13.00 -2.99 -14.55
N ASP A 123 14.20 -3.56 -14.45
CA ASP A 123 15.15 -3.30 -13.36
C ASP A 123 15.57 -1.83 -13.34
N LYS A 124 15.88 -1.25 -14.51
CA LYS A 124 16.18 0.19 -14.63
C LYS A 124 15.00 1.06 -14.21
N LYS A 125 13.78 0.70 -14.63
CA LYS A 125 12.56 1.39 -14.19
C LYS A 125 12.36 1.28 -12.68
N SER A 126 12.52 0.09 -12.12
CA SER A 126 12.45 -0.17 -10.68
C SER A 126 13.41 0.73 -9.90
N LYS A 127 14.69 0.80 -10.29
CA LYS A 127 15.71 1.68 -9.68
C LYS A 127 15.37 3.17 -9.80
N ASN A 128 14.81 3.60 -10.94
CA ASN A 128 14.35 4.98 -11.10
C ASN A 128 13.20 5.31 -10.15
N TYR A 129 12.23 4.41 -10.03
CA TYR A 129 11.11 4.59 -9.11
C TYR A 129 11.52 4.47 -7.65
N GLU A 130 12.53 3.66 -7.31
CA GLU A 130 13.16 3.62 -6.00
C GLU A 130 13.79 4.97 -5.63
N SER A 131 14.51 5.60 -6.56
CA SER A 131 15.10 6.92 -6.35
C SER A 131 14.02 7.99 -6.12
N ALA A 132 12.92 7.93 -6.87
CA ALA A 132 11.76 8.81 -6.67
C ALA A 132 11.06 8.53 -5.33
N GLU A 133 10.89 7.26 -4.96
CA GLU A 133 10.32 6.84 -3.67
C GLU A 133 11.12 7.46 -2.52
N HIS A 134 12.46 7.36 -2.54
CA HIS A 134 13.32 7.95 -1.51
C HIS A 134 13.17 9.48 -1.41
N LEU A 135 13.03 10.16 -2.54
CA LEU A 135 12.80 11.61 -2.57
C LEU A 135 11.46 11.97 -1.90
N TRP A 136 10.39 11.23 -2.22
CA TRP A 136 9.07 11.50 -1.67
C TRP A 136 8.96 11.08 -0.21
N ARG A 137 9.64 10.01 0.20
CA ARG A 137 9.74 9.60 1.60
C ARG A 137 10.32 10.70 2.49
N THR A 138 11.42 11.33 2.06
CA THR A 138 12.07 12.39 2.85
C THR A 138 11.27 13.70 2.87
N LYS A 139 10.40 13.91 1.88
CA LYS A 139 9.49 15.05 1.79
C LYS A 139 8.13 14.80 2.42
N ALA A 140 7.79 13.55 2.72
CA ALA A 140 6.47 13.20 3.18
C ALA A 140 6.18 13.88 4.52
N VAL A 141 5.17 14.75 4.50
CA VAL A 141 4.57 15.28 5.72
C VAL A 141 3.48 14.31 6.13
N LEU A 142 3.62 13.73 7.31
CA LEU A 142 2.60 12.85 7.87
C LEU A 142 1.60 13.68 8.64
N LYS A 143 0.34 13.38 8.39
CA LYS A 143 -0.77 13.84 9.21
C LYS A 143 -1.31 12.62 9.92
N LEU A 144 -1.11 12.59 11.24
CA LEU A 144 -1.51 11.47 12.07
C LEU A 144 -2.77 11.87 12.82
N ASP A 145 -3.84 11.12 12.60
CA ASP A 145 -5.10 11.29 13.30
C ASP A 145 -5.04 10.46 14.59
N TYR A 146 -4.69 11.12 15.69
CA TYR A 146 -4.52 10.46 16.99
C TYR A 146 -5.83 10.31 17.75
N ASN A 147 -6.82 11.16 17.47
CA ASN A 147 -8.11 11.15 18.15
C ASN A 147 -9.18 10.33 17.40
N GLY A 148 -8.91 9.90 16.17
CA GLY A 148 -9.75 9.07 15.33
C GLY A 148 -10.97 9.78 14.76
N ASP A 149 -10.96 11.12 14.71
CA ASP A 149 -12.10 11.91 14.22
C ASP A 149 -12.10 12.11 12.68
N GLY A 150 -11.04 11.65 12.01
CA GLY A 150 -10.86 11.76 10.56
C GLY A 150 -10.53 13.17 10.07
N VAL A 151 -10.25 14.11 10.97
CA VAL A 151 -9.99 15.53 10.69
C VAL A 151 -8.68 15.95 11.36
N GLN A 152 -7.86 16.71 10.64
CA GLN A 152 -6.60 17.20 11.21
C GLN A 152 -6.87 18.32 12.24
N GLY A 153 -6.45 18.10 13.49
CA GLY A 153 -6.29 19.16 14.50
C GLY A 153 -5.00 19.97 14.33
N GLU A 154 -4.96 21.21 14.87
CA GLU A 154 -3.78 22.10 14.81
C GLU A 154 -2.49 21.50 15.44
N TYR A 155 -2.62 20.42 16.23
CA TYR A 155 -1.51 19.79 16.98
C TYR A 155 -1.06 18.42 16.44
N GLU A 156 -1.51 18.02 15.25
CA GLU A 156 -1.39 16.63 14.76
C GLU A 156 -0.47 16.43 13.54
N ALA A 157 0.27 17.48 13.14
CA ALA A 157 1.21 17.41 12.02
C ALA A 157 2.60 16.91 12.49
N ALA A 158 3.11 15.86 11.85
CA ALA A 158 4.46 15.35 12.11
C ALA A 158 5.32 15.35 10.82
N ASN A 159 6.48 16.00 10.87
CA ASN A 159 7.42 16.07 9.74
C ASN A 159 8.46 14.93 9.80
N ILE A 160 8.68 14.20 8.69
CA ILE A 160 9.70 13.14 8.55
C ILE A 160 11.08 13.70 8.16
N THR A 161 11.53 14.74 8.86
CA THR A 161 12.86 15.29 8.62
C THR A 161 13.89 14.61 9.52
N THR A 162 14.69 13.70 8.97
CA THR A 162 15.85 13.14 9.66
C THR A 162 16.93 14.24 9.79
N THR A 163 17.08 14.81 10.98
CA THR A 163 18.16 15.77 11.26
C THR A 163 19.37 15.00 11.79
N ARG A 164 20.51 15.09 11.12
CA ARG A 164 21.77 14.51 11.58
C ARG A 164 22.25 15.24 12.84
N LEU A 165 22.17 14.60 14.00
CA LEU A 165 22.79 15.09 15.23
C LEU A 165 24.31 14.94 15.13
N VAL A 166 25.03 16.06 15.06
CA VAL A 166 26.49 16.08 15.22
C VAL A 166 26.78 16.35 16.69
N ARG A 167 27.50 15.43 17.34
CA ARG A 167 28.00 15.63 18.71
C ARG A 167 29.03 16.76 18.68
N VAL A 168 28.78 17.84 19.42
CA VAL A 168 29.76 18.88 19.73
C VAL A 168 30.55 18.46 20.96
#